data_AF-A0A6S5U037-F1
#
_entry.id   AF-A0A6S5U037-F1
#
_cell.length_a   1.000
_cell.length_b   1.000
_cell.length_c   1.000
_cell.angle_alpha   90.00
_cell.angle_beta   90.00
_cell.angle_gamma   90.00
#
_symmetry.space_group_name_H-M   'P 1'
#
loop_
_entity.id
_entity.type
_entity.pdbx_description
1 polymer ?
#
loop_
_entity_poly.entity_id
_entity_poly.type
_entity_poly.pdbx_seq_one_letter_code
_entity_poly.pdbx_strand_id
1 'polypeptide(L)'
;MNTLQLSLDEPAPPAKCALRRTLHRLLPVGFAVVGIGLSVVLGHLDNQREESEQIANISARLSGVRGALEAQLRAAFGEAEGIAQLIATDGRISEAHFQGMAFDALESVPYMHHIALAPDDVITDVYPREGNLAIIGLDYRRLPDQFPMLQSAREHRQAVLAGPVQLFQGGRALIYRRPVFVTGKRGVRFYWGNVSIVADIDRLLWAAGLRPDMDFQVAVRGTDGKGAEGAMIWGDPHLFDEPLLSQVVEVPGGHWQMVAAPQGGWPVLGLFTSPLFMFALTCTGLFSVFVAQLNGNQRLLKQRNRELRQSQAQLERLAHYDTITGLPNRVLFQRQLAEAIAQGHGLAVLMLDIDGFKQVNDSLGHPMGDLLLQQATARFLQELHSADRLCRLGGDEFVFMLQGSQGQVNLQIQALLRCLQRPFDLNGNAALVTGSIGVARCPQHGEDADSLLRHADTAMYAAKEGGRNAWRPYQAEMTERLQQRLELERNLRRALECDEFELWYQPKVDLFSGRLEGVEALLRWRDPDHGLVSPGESSPWPSAPGSSSPSVSGCWNWPAPSWQPGVRRTACLGRWRSMWRRCRSSAATTSPAWPRPWRATNYRPACWRWRSPKAC
;
A
#
# COMPACT_ATOMS: atom_id res chain seq x y z
N MET A 1 48.18 -0.72 -3.67
CA MET A 1 47.83 -2.06 -3.13
C MET A 1 47.27 -1.87 -1.72
N ASN A 2 46.30 -2.71 -1.35
CA ASN A 2 45.48 -2.73 -0.11
C ASN A 2 44.30 -1.75 -0.03
N THR A 3 43.25 -2.11 -0.79
CA THR A 3 41.85 -1.81 -0.51
C THR A 3 41.43 -2.39 0.86
N LEU A 4 41.35 -1.53 1.88
CA LEU A 4 40.60 -1.82 3.11
C LEU A 4 39.11 -1.71 2.78
N GLN A 5 38.49 -2.84 2.42
CA GLN A 5 37.05 -3.02 2.54
C GLN A 5 36.72 -2.96 4.04
N LEU A 6 36.21 -1.82 4.51
CA LEU A 6 35.42 -1.77 5.73
C LEU A 6 34.12 -2.55 5.44
N SER A 7 34.12 -3.84 5.75
CA SER A 7 32.90 -4.59 5.99
C SER A 7 32.24 -4.01 7.24
N LEU A 8 31.30 -3.10 7.05
CA LEU A 8 30.29 -2.81 8.05
C LEU A 8 29.47 -4.09 8.22
N ASP A 9 29.88 -4.94 9.15
CA ASP A 9 28.98 -5.92 9.76
C ASP A 9 27.83 -5.14 10.37
N GLU A 10 26.70 -5.10 9.67
CA GLU A 10 25.45 -4.65 10.26
C GLU A 10 25.19 -5.52 11.50
N PRO A 11 25.06 -4.93 12.72
CA PRO A 11 24.68 -5.70 13.87
C PRO A 11 23.31 -6.34 13.60
N ALA A 12 23.20 -7.65 13.88
CA ALA A 12 21.95 -8.38 13.76
C ALA A 12 20.79 -7.56 14.37
N PRO A 13 19.67 -7.37 13.66
CA PRO A 13 18.62 -6.47 14.10
C PRO A 13 18.13 -6.90 15.49
N PRO A 14 17.89 -5.95 16.43
CA PRO A 14 17.55 -6.28 17.81
C PRO A 14 16.33 -7.21 17.85
N ALA A 15 16.30 -8.19 18.76
CA ALA A 15 15.25 -9.23 18.87
C ALA A 15 13.81 -8.67 18.84
N LYS A 16 13.61 -7.44 19.34
CA LYS A 16 12.33 -6.69 19.27
C LYS A 16 11.85 -6.44 17.83
N CYS A 17 12.76 -6.28 16.88
CA CYS A 17 12.45 -6.07 15.45
C CYS A 17 12.06 -7.37 14.74
N ALA A 18 12.67 -8.50 15.12
CA ALA A 18 12.32 -9.83 14.61
C ALA A 18 10.92 -10.24 15.08
N LEU A 19 10.63 -10.07 16.38
CA LEU A 19 9.32 -10.39 16.97
C LEU A 19 8.18 -9.59 16.35
N ARG A 20 8.40 -8.30 16.08
CA ARG A 20 7.39 -7.43 15.44
C ARG A 20 7.14 -7.80 13.97
N ARG A 21 8.16 -8.31 13.26
CA ARG A 21 8.04 -8.82 11.88
C ARG A 21 7.26 -10.14 11.81
N THR A 22 7.49 -11.06 12.74
CA THR A 22 6.71 -12.31 12.84
C THR A 22 5.27 -12.02 13.24
N LEU A 23 5.04 -11.12 14.20
CA LEU A 23 3.69 -10.73 14.63
C LEU A 23 2.83 -10.17 13.48
N HIS A 24 3.40 -9.29 12.64
CA HIS A 24 2.68 -8.77 11.46
C HIS A 24 2.46 -9.80 10.34
N ARG A 25 3.21 -10.90 10.30
CA ARG A 25 2.96 -12.00 9.35
C ARG A 25 1.88 -12.95 9.84
N LEU A 26 1.77 -13.12 11.15
CA LEU A 26 0.79 -14.00 11.78
C LEU A 26 -0.56 -13.33 12.02
N LEU A 27 -0.64 -12.00 11.94
CA LEU A 27 -1.89 -11.24 12.15
C LEU A 27 -3.09 -11.75 11.33
N PRO A 28 -2.99 -11.99 10.00
CA PRO A 28 -4.13 -12.48 9.21
C PRO A 28 -4.55 -13.90 9.63
N VAL A 29 -3.57 -14.73 10.00
CA VAL A 29 -3.80 -16.09 10.48
C VAL A 29 -4.50 -16.05 11.85
N GLY A 30 -4.09 -15.14 12.73
CA GLY A 30 -4.74 -14.91 14.02
C GLY A 30 -6.22 -14.52 13.87
N PHE A 31 -6.52 -13.58 12.96
CA PHE A 31 -7.91 -13.21 12.66
C PHE A 31 -8.71 -14.38 12.07
N ALA A 32 -8.10 -15.18 11.19
CA ALA A 32 -8.76 -16.36 10.64
C ALA A 32 -9.11 -17.37 11.73
N VAL A 33 -8.19 -17.69 12.64
CA VAL A 33 -8.41 -18.64 13.73
C VAL A 33 -9.51 -18.17 14.67
N VAL A 34 -9.47 -16.91 15.10
CA VAL A 34 -10.50 -16.34 15.99
C VAL A 34 -11.85 -16.29 15.29
N GLY A 35 -11.90 -15.88 14.02
CA GLY A 35 -13.15 -15.80 13.27
C GLY A 35 -13.77 -17.16 12.96
N ILE A 36 -12.95 -18.20 12.70
CA ILE A 36 -13.43 -19.59 12.54
C ILE A 36 -14.04 -20.07 13.86
N GLY A 37 -13.37 -19.83 14.99
CA GLY A 37 -13.90 -20.17 16.31
C GLY A 37 -15.24 -19.50 16.59
N LEU A 38 -15.36 -18.21 16.30
CA LEU A 38 -16.62 -17.47 16.47
C LEU A 38 -17.72 -17.99 15.53
N SER A 39 -17.37 -18.35 14.30
CA SER A 39 -18.30 -18.91 13.32
C SER A 39 -18.91 -20.22 13.82
N VAL A 40 -18.07 -21.12 14.37
CA VAL A 40 -18.52 -22.39 14.97
C VAL A 40 -19.51 -22.15 16.11
N VAL A 41 -19.21 -21.20 17.00
CA VAL A 41 -20.12 -20.86 18.12
C VAL A 41 -21.46 -20.33 17.61
N LEU A 42 -21.44 -19.41 16.63
CA LEU A 42 -22.66 -18.88 16.01
C LEU A 42 -23.49 -19.98 15.36
N GLY A 43 -22.85 -20.90 14.63
CA GLY A 43 -23.52 -22.04 14.02
C GLY A 43 -24.20 -22.97 15.02
N HIS A 44 -23.56 -23.20 16.16
CA HIS A 44 -24.15 -24.03 17.21
C HIS A 44 -25.37 -23.36 17.87
N LEU A 45 -25.28 -22.06 18.12
CA LEU A 45 -26.41 -21.28 18.66
C LEU A 45 -27.59 -21.21 17.70
N ASP A 46 -27.32 -21.09 16.39
CA ASP A 46 -28.33 -21.09 15.34
C ASP A 46 -29.08 -22.42 15.28
N ASN A 47 -28.36 -23.55 15.26
CA ASN A 47 -28.96 -24.87 15.25
C ASN A 47 -29.78 -25.15 16.52
N GLN A 48 -29.26 -24.78 17.70
CA GLN A 48 -30.00 -24.92 18.98
C GLN A 48 -31.29 -24.10 18.97
N ARG A 49 -31.25 -22.92 18.36
CA ARG A 49 -32.42 -22.05 18.21
C ARG A 49 -33.46 -22.70 17.29
N GLU A 50 -33.06 -23.19 16.12
CA GLU A 50 -33.97 -23.86 15.19
C GLU A 50 -34.62 -25.10 15.81
N GLU A 51 -33.84 -25.92 16.52
CA GLU A 51 -34.36 -27.09 17.25
C GLU A 51 -35.39 -26.68 18.32
N SER A 52 -35.06 -25.67 19.12
CA SER A 52 -35.95 -25.15 20.17
C SER A 52 -37.24 -24.56 19.60
N GLU A 53 -37.16 -23.83 18.48
CA GLU A 53 -38.32 -23.26 17.80
C GLU A 53 -39.24 -24.36 17.23
N GLN A 54 -38.68 -25.44 16.67
CA GLN A 54 -39.47 -26.58 16.20
C GLN A 54 -40.15 -27.34 17.34
N ILE A 55 -39.42 -27.64 18.41
CA ILE A 55 -39.98 -28.30 19.61
C ILE A 55 -41.13 -27.46 20.17
N ALA A 56 -40.95 -26.13 20.29
CA ALA A 56 -41.97 -25.22 20.78
C ALA A 56 -43.23 -25.21 19.88
N ASN A 57 -43.06 -25.17 18.55
CA ASN A 57 -44.17 -25.17 17.60
C ASN A 57 -44.99 -26.47 17.67
N ILE A 58 -44.32 -27.63 17.68
CA ILE A 58 -44.99 -28.94 17.80
C ILE A 58 -45.64 -29.07 19.18
N SER A 59 -44.97 -28.62 20.25
CA SER A 59 -45.53 -28.60 21.61
C SER A 59 -46.81 -27.77 21.72
N ALA A 60 -46.85 -26.59 21.07
CA ALA A 60 -48.05 -25.74 21.05
C ALA A 60 -49.22 -26.43 20.33
N ARG A 61 -48.95 -27.06 19.18
CA ARG A 61 -49.96 -27.82 18.42
C ARG A 61 -50.45 -29.06 19.19
N LEU A 62 -49.53 -29.81 19.79
CA LEU A 62 -49.85 -30.96 20.62
C LEU A 62 -50.70 -30.56 21.83
N SER A 63 -50.38 -29.42 22.45
CA SER A 63 -51.18 -28.86 23.55
C SER A 63 -52.61 -28.52 23.11
N GLY A 64 -52.79 -28.05 21.88
CA GLY A 64 -54.10 -27.82 21.28
C GLY A 64 -54.91 -29.11 21.12
N VAL A 65 -54.27 -30.17 20.59
CA VAL A 65 -54.88 -31.51 20.46
C VAL A 65 -55.22 -32.10 21.83
N ARG A 66 -54.32 -31.98 22.81
CA ARG A 66 -54.58 -32.40 24.19
C ARG A 66 -55.82 -31.71 24.75
N GLY A 67 -55.88 -30.38 24.64
CA GLY A 67 -57.00 -29.59 25.16
C GLY A 67 -58.32 -29.96 24.48
N ALA A 68 -58.31 -30.17 23.16
CA ALA A 68 -59.48 -30.65 22.42
C ALA A 68 -59.91 -32.06 22.87
N LEU A 69 -58.96 -32.98 23.05
CA LEU A 69 -59.23 -34.34 23.53
C LEU A 69 -59.85 -34.35 24.93
N GLU A 70 -59.27 -33.60 25.87
CA GLU A 70 -59.82 -33.44 27.22
C GLU A 70 -61.22 -32.81 27.19
N ALA A 71 -61.46 -31.83 26.32
CA ALA A 71 -62.77 -31.21 26.17
C ALA A 71 -63.82 -32.20 25.64
N GLN A 72 -63.46 -33.02 24.63
CA GLN A 72 -64.36 -34.06 24.11
C GLN A 72 -64.66 -35.12 25.18
N LEU A 73 -63.63 -35.61 25.87
CA LEU A 73 -63.82 -36.56 26.99
C LEU A 73 -64.73 -35.98 28.08
N ARG A 74 -64.51 -34.73 28.50
CA ARG A 74 -65.35 -34.06 29.50
C ARG A 74 -66.79 -33.86 29.02
N ALA A 75 -67.02 -33.52 27.76
CA ALA A 75 -68.35 -33.39 27.20
C ALA A 75 -69.10 -34.74 27.23
N ALA A 76 -68.43 -35.81 26.76
CA ALA A 76 -68.98 -37.16 26.76
C ALA A 76 -69.36 -37.65 28.17
N PHE A 77 -68.49 -37.39 29.15
CA PHE A 77 -68.68 -37.89 30.52
C PHE A 77 -69.60 -36.98 31.37
N GLY A 78 -69.67 -35.69 31.05
CA GLY A 78 -70.53 -34.72 31.74
C GLY A 78 -72.00 -35.08 31.69
N GLU A 79 -72.46 -35.66 30.58
CA GLU A 79 -73.85 -36.13 30.43
C GLU A 79 -74.21 -37.24 31.45
N ALA A 80 -73.28 -38.16 31.72
CA ALA A 80 -73.47 -39.20 32.75
C ALA A 80 -73.53 -38.61 34.15
N GLU A 81 -72.78 -37.53 34.41
CA GLU A 81 -72.75 -36.91 35.73
C GLU A 81 -74.13 -36.34 36.08
N GLY A 82 -74.84 -35.76 35.11
CA GLY A 82 -76.21 -35.28 35.29
C GLY A 82 -77.18 -36.41 35.70
N ILE A 83 -77.17 -37.53 34.97
CA ILE A 83 -78.00 -38.71 35.27
C ILE A 83 -77.64 -39.31 36.64
N ALA A 84 -76.34 -39.47 36.91
CA ALA A 84 -75.83 -40.01 38.17
C ALA A 84 -76.22 -39.13 39.38
N GLN A 85 -76.15 -37.81 39.23
CA GLN A 85 -76.49 -36.85 40.28
C GLN A 85 -77.98 -36.88 40.63
N LEU A 86 -78.85 -37.02 39.63
CA LEU A 86 -80.29 -37.18 39.85
C LEU A 86 -80.58 -38.46 40.64
N ILE A 87 -80.00 -39.59 40.22
CA ILE A 87 -80.15 -40.87 40.93
C ILE A 87 -79.60 -40.78 42.35
N ALA A 88 -78.45 -40.13 42.56
CA ALA A 88 -77.86 -39.95 43.89
C ALA A 88 -78.76 -39.13 44.84
N THR A 89 -79.54 -38.20 44.29
CA THR A 89 -80.43 -37.29 45.02
C THR A 89 -81.79 -37.95 45.31
N ASP A 90 -82.43 -38.50 44.28
CA ASP A 90 -83.81 -39.03 44.35
C ASP A 90 -83.85 -40.51 44.75
N GLY A 91 -82.71 -41.20 44.69
CA GLY A 91 -82.55 -42.62 45.01
C GLY A 91 -83.13 -43.58 43.96
N ARG A 92 -83.78 -43.05 42.92
CA ARG A 92 -84.38 -43.78 41.81
C ARG A 92 -84.54 -42.87 40.60
N ILE A 93 -84.67 -43.46 39.42
CA ILE A 93 -85.05 -42.78 38.17
C ILE A 93 -86.10 -43.64 37.46
N SER A 94 -87.13 -43.01 36.89
CA SER A 94 -88.10 -43.76 36.08
C SER A 94 -87.53 -44.03 34.69
N GLU A 95 -87.95 -45.12 34.06
CA GLU A 95 -87.54 -45.47 32.70
C GLU A 95 -87.76 -44.31 31.73
N ALA A 96 -88.96 -43.71 31.70
CA ALA A 96 -89.27 -42.60 30.81
C ALA A 96 -88.36 -41.38 31.03
N HIS A 97 -87.96 -41.09 32.28
CA HIS A 97 -87.07 -39.97 32.57
C HIS A 97 -85.63 -40.27 32.18
N PHE A 98 -85.14 -41.49 32.43
CA PHE A 98 -83.83 -41.93 31.96
C PHE A 98 -83.73 -41.90 30.44
N GLN A 99 -84.72 -42.47 29.74
CA GLN A 99 -84.74 -42.53 28.28
C GLN A 99 -84.75 -41.11 27.66
N GLY A 100 -85.48 -40.16 28.25
CA GLY A 100 -85.47 -38.76 27.83
C GLY A 100 -84.11 -38.09 28.03
N MET A 101 -83.51 -38.20 29.23
CA MET A 101 -82.18 -37.63 29.48
C MET A 101 -81.10 -38.26 28.61
N ALA A 102 -81.17 -39.58 28.40
CA ALA A 102 -80.19 -40.29 27.58
C ALA A 102 -80.35 -39.96 26.09
N PHE A 103 -81.56 -39.70 25.60
CA PHE A 103 -81.79 -39.18 24.25
C PHE A 103 -81.11 -37.82 24.07
N ASP A 104 -81.37 -36.87 24.97
CA ASP A 104 -80.78 -35.53 24.90
C ASP A 104 -79.25 -35.58 24.95
N ALA A 105 -78.69 -36.47 25.77
CA ALA A 105 -77.24 -36.69 25.88
C ALA A 105 -76.60 -37.30 24.61
N LEU A 106 -77.31 -38.20 23.92
CA LEU A 106 -76.80 -38.79 22.68
C LEU A 106 -76.89 -37.81 21.50
N GLU A 107 -77.92 -36.95 21.48
CA GLU A 107 -78.05 -35.86 20.50
C GLU A 107 -76.97 -34.79 20.69
N SER A 108 -76.55 -34.52 21.93
CA SER A 108 -75.51 -33.52 22.23
C SER A 108 -74.09 -34.02 21.90
N VAL A 109 -73.83 -35.33 21.98
CA VAL A 109 -72.50 -35.93 21.78
C VAL A 109 -72.54 -37.04 20.70
N PRO A 110 -72.21 -36.73 19.43
CA PRO A 110 -72.41 -37.63 18.28
C PRO A 110 -71.61 -38.94 18.26
N TYR A 111 -70.58 -39.04 19.11
CA TYR A 111 -69.75 -40.25 19.24
C TYR A 111 -70.16 -41.11 20.45
N MET A 112 -71.23 -40.75 21.16
CA MET A 112 -71.83 -41.61 22.18
C MET A 112 -72.66 -42.72 21.52
N HIS A 113 -72.41 -43.96 21.90
CA HIS A 113 -73.13 -45.12 21.36
C HIS A 113 -74.35 -45.47 22.21
N HIS A 114 -74.18 -45.57 23.52
CA HIS A 114 -75.28 -45.84 24.45
C HIS A 114 -74.95 -45.45 25.90
N ILE A 115 -75.99 -45.26 26.70
CA ILE A 115 -75.91 -45.10 28.16
C ILE A 115 -76.63 -46.29 28.81
N ALA A 116 -76.02 -46.89 29.84
CA ALA A 116 -76.60 -48.02 30.58
C ALA A 116 -76.66 -47.75 32.09
N LEU A 117 -77.78 -48.11 32.70
CA LEU A 117 -78.00 -48.11 34.14
C LEU A 117 -77.80 -49.51 34.70
N ALA A 118 -76.95 -49.65 35.70
CA ALA A 118 -76.65 -50.91 36.34
C ALA A 118 -76.76 -50.83 37.88
N PRO A 119 -77.99 -50.81 38.45
CA PRO A 119 -78.17 -50.96 39.89
C PRO A 119 -77.62 -52.32 40.36
N ASP A 120 -76.91 -52.33 41.49
CA ASP A 120 -76.16 -53.50 42.00
C ASP A 120 -75.26 -54.19 40.93
N ASP A 121 -74.68 -53.39 40.04
CA ASP A 121 -73.78 -53.86 38.96
C ASP A 121 -74.42 -54.78 37.90
N VAL A 122 -75.77 -54.81 37.83
CA VAL A 122 -76.52 -55.54 36.81
C VAL A 122 -77.25 -54.55 35.90
N ILE A 123 -77.00 -54.59 34.59
CA ILE A 123 -77.65 -53.67 33.64
C ILE A 123 -79.17 -53.89 33.65
N THR A 124 -79.94 -52.88 34.04
CA THR A 124 -81.40 -52.93 34.03
C THR A 124 -82.04 -52.12 32.93
N ASP A 125 -81.37 -51.06 32.46
CA ASP A 125 -81.89 -50.21 31.38
C ASP A 125 -80.75 -49.67 30.52
N VAL A 126 -81.02 -49.44 29.24
CA VAL A 126 -80.06 -48.92 28.25
C VAL A 126 -80.77 -48.05 27.22
N TYR A 127 -80.08 -47.01 26.74
CA TYR A 127 -80.55 -46.16 25.66
C TYR A 127 -79.45 -45.97 24.59
N PRO A 128 -79.75 -46.12 23.29
CA PRO A 128 -81.03 -46.60 22.73
C PRO A 128 -81.22 -48.09 23.03
N ARG A 129 -82.48 -48.53 23.20
CA ARG A 129 -82.77 -49.96 23.44
C ARG A 129 -82.52 -50.82 22.20
N GLU A 130 -82.83 -50.29 21.03
CA GLU A 130 -82.60 -50.96 19.75
C GLU A 130 -81.10 -51.24 19.56
N GLY A 131 -80.76 -52.48 19.21
CA GLY A 131 -79.37 -52.94 19.09
C GLY A 131 -78.66 -53.28 20.41
N ASN A 132 -79.16 -52.83 21.57
CA ASN A 132 -78.55 -53.03 22.89
C ASN A 132 -79.34 -53.99 23.83
N LEU A 133 -80.41 -54.63 23.36
CA LEU A 133 -81.20 -55.55 24.20
C LEU A 133 -80.39 -56.73 24.76
N ALA A 134 -79.36 -57.18 24.04
CA ALA A 134 -78.54 -58.33 24.44
C ALA A 134 -77.69 -58.08 25.70
N ILE A 135 -77.48 -56.82 26.09
CA ILE A 135 -76.70 -56.46 27.30
C ILE A 135 -77.59 -56.21 28.53
N ILE A 136 -78.91 -56.15 28.38
CA ILE A 136 -79.82 -56.03 29.53
C ILE A 136 -79.77 -57.34 30.34
N GLY A 137 -79.58 -57.23 31.66
CA GLY A 137 -79.38 -58.34 32.59
C GLY A 137 -77.92 -58.79 32.70
N LEU A 138 -76.99 -58.15 32.00
CA LEU A 138 -75.56 -58.43 32.12
C LEU A 138 -75.07 -58.05 33.53
N ASP A 139 -74.50 -59.02 34.23
CA ASP A 139 -73.89 -58.83 35.55
C ASP A 139 -72.40 -58.56 35.40
N TYR A 140 -71.97 -57.32 35.69
CA TYR A 140 -70.58 -56.92 35.55
C TYR A 140 -69.62 -57.70 36.47
N ARG A 141 -70.11 -58.28 37.57
CA ARG A 141 -69.30 -59.10 38.49
C ARG A 141 -68.80 -60.38 37.84
N ARG A 142 -69.39 -60.79 36.72
CA ARG A 142 -69.01 -61.99 35.95
C ARG A 142 -68.02 -61.70 34.83
N LEU A 143 -67.62 -60.44 34.63
CA LEU A 143 -66.67 -60.03 33.60
C LEU A 143 -65.26 -59.89 34.20
N PRO A 144 -64.38 -60.89 34.09
CA PRO A 144 -63.08 -60.90 34.78
C PRO A 144 -62.17 -59.74 34.38
N ASP A 145 -62.24 -59.31 33.12
CA ASP A 145 -61.38 -58.24 32.59
C ASP A 145 -61.85 -56.83 32.97
N GLN A 146 -63.12 -56.68 33.36
CA GLN A 146 -63.74 -55.36 33.58
C GLN A 146 -64.17 -55.12 35.02
N PHE A 147 -64.39 -56.18 35.80
CA PHE A 147 -64.82 -56.09 37.19
C PHE A 147 -63.77 -55.45 38.13
N PRO A 148 -62.46 -55.74 38.03
CA PRO A 148 -61.47 -55.13 38.93
C PRO A 148 -61.45 -53.60 38.89
N MET A 149 -61.63 -53.03 37.70
CA MET A 149 -61.68 -51.57 37.52
C MET A 149 -62.97 -50.99 38.09
N LEU A 150 -64.11 -51.68 37.95
CA LEU A 150 -65.38 -51.28 38.56
C LEU A 150 -65.35 -51.37 40.09
N GLN A 151 -64.72 -52.42 40.63
CA GLN A 151 -64.49 -52.56 42.06
C GLN A 151 -63.63 -51.41 42.60
N SER A 152 -62.53 -51.10 41.92
CA SER A 152 -61.68 -49.95 42.29
C SER A 152 -62.45 -48.64 42.25
N ALA A 153 -63.26 -48.40 41.21
CA ALA A 153 -64.12 -47.21 41.11
C ALA A 153 -65.07 -47.08 42.31
N ARG A 154 -65.68 -48.19 42.72
CA ARG A 154 -66.58 -48.26 43.87
C ARG A 154 -65.85 -47.99 45.19
N GLU A 155 -64.68 -48.60 45.40
CA GLU A 155 -63.87 -48.43 46.62
C GLU A 155 -63.39 -46.98 46.78
N HIS A 156 -62.89 -46.39 45.70
CA HIS A 156 -62.37 -45.02 45.67
C HIS A 156 -63.45 -43.96 45.48
N ARG A 157 -64.69 -44.36 45.17
CA ARG A 157 -65.84 -43.48 44.87
C ARG A 157 -65.54 -42.48 43.75
N GLN A 158 -64.76 -42.91 42.77
CA GLN A 158 -64.32 -42.10 41.64
C GLN A 158 -64.76 -42.75 40.34
N ALA A 159 -64.97 -41.93 39.31
CA ALA A 159 -65.26 -42.45 38.00
C ALA A 159 -63.99 -43.02 37.35
N VAL A 160 -64.17 -44.01 36.49
CA VAL A 160 -63.07 -44.68 35.78
C VAL A 160 -63.38 -44.76 34.29
N LEU A 161 -62.32 -44.76 33.48
CA LEU A 161 -62.39 -44.91 32.04
C LEU A 161 -61.70 -46.20 31.60
N ALA A 162 -62.48 -47.16 31.08
CA ALA A 162 -61.95 -48.37 30.47
C ALA A 162 -61.77 -48.20 28.97
N GLY A 163 -60.79 -48.92 28.43
CA GLY A 163 -60.61 -49.13 27.01
C GLY A 163 -59.50 -48.28 26.38
N PRO A 164 -59.37 -48.36 25.04
CA PRO A 164 -60.33 -48.94 24.09
C PRO A 164 -60.59 -50.45 24.27
N VAL A 165 -61.87 -50.84 24.28
CA VAL A 165 -62.33 -52.24 24.27
C VAL A 165 -63.13 -52.54 23.01
N GLN A 166 -63.10 -53.79 22.55
CA GLN A 166 -63.93 -54.23 21.42
C GLN A 166 -65.36 -54.50 21.91
N LEU A 167 -66.35 -53.85 21.30
CA LEU A 167 -67.76 -54.09 21.63
C LEU A 167 -68.26 -55.40 20.99
N PHE A 168 -69.20 -56.07 21.67
CA PHE A 168 -69.91 -57.24 21.11
C PHE A 168 -70.67 -56.91 19.81
N GLN A 169 -71.04 -55.65 19.63
CA GLN A 169 -71.76 -55.13 18.46
C GLN A 169 -70.83 -54.74 17.30
N GLY A 170 -69.51 -54.83 17.48
CA GLY A 170 -68.50 -54.33 16.55
C GLY A 170 -68.05 -52.89 16.90
N GLY A 171 -66.85 -52.53 16.46
CA GLY A 171 -66.21 -51.26 16.79
C GLY A 171 -65.44 -51.24 18.13
N ARG A 172 -64.62 -50.21 18.31
CA ARG A 172 -63.85 -49.97 19.54
C ARG A 172 -64.50 -48.85 20.33
N ALA A 173 -64.58 -49.02 21.64
CA ALA A 173 -65.21 -48.04 22.50
C ALA A 173 -64.44 -47.78 23.79
N LEU A 174 -64.65 -46.58 24.32
CA LEU A 174 -64.31 -46.19 25.67
C LEU A 174 -65.54 -46.35 26.55
N ILE A 175 -65.34 -46.94 27.72
CA ILE A 175 -66.41 -47.16 28.69
C ILE A 175 -66.13 -46.30 29.92
N TYR A 176 -66.87 -45.20 30.05
CA TYR A 176 -66.86 -44.38 31.25
C TYR A 176 -67.85 -44.94 32.27
N ARG A 177 -67.40 -45.09 33.52
CA ARG A 177 -68.20 -45.67 34.59
C ARG A 177 -68.22 -44.73 35.79
N ARG A 178 -69.43 -44.30 36.16
CA ARG A 178 -69.69 -43.44 37.31
C ARG A 178 -70.42 -44.22 38.41
N PRO A 179 -69.74 -44.57 39.51
CA PRO A 179 -70.40 -45.23 40.64
C PRO A 179 -71.33 -44.24 41.33
N VAL A 180 -72.58 -44.66 41.56
CA VAL A 180 -73.62 -43.83 42.17
C VAL A 180 -73.83 -44.25 43.62
N PHE A 181 -73.84 -43.27 44.51
CA PHE A 181 -74.11 -43.46 45.92
C PHE A 181 -75.31 -42.62 46.34
N VAL A 182 -76.31 -43.26 46.94
CA VAL A 182 -77.54 -42.59 47.39
C VAL A 182 -77.45 -42.30 48.88
N THR A 183 -77.98 -41.17 49.31
CA THR A 183 -77.96 -40.77 50.72
C THR A 183 -79.19 -41.31 51.45
N GLY A 184 -78.98 -42.16 52.46
CA GLY A 184 -80.06 -42.68 53.30
C GLY A 184 -80.53 -41.69 54.38
N LYS A 185 -81.61 -42.05 55.10
CA LYS A 185 -82.29 -41.22 56.14
C LYS A 185 -81.40 -40.73 57.32
N ARG A 186 -80.15 -41.18 57.42
CA ARG A 186 -79.16 -40.79 58.46
C ARG A 186 -77.89 -40.15 57.89
N GLY A 187 -77.88 -39.73 56.62
CA GLY A 187 -76.70 -39.17 55.96
C GLY A 187 -75.65 -40.21 55.52
N VAL A 188 -75.88 -41.50 55.79
CA VAL A 188 -75.01 -42.59 55.32
C VAL A 188 -75.26 -42.80 53.83
N ARG A 189 -74.19 -42.73 53.04
CA ARG A 189 -74.22 -43.03 51.60
C ARG A 189 -74.07 -44.54 51.37
N PHE A 190 -74.99 -45.13 50.63
CA PHE A 190 -74.92 -46.53 50.20
C PHE A 190 -74.72 -46.61 48.68
N TYR A 191 -74.02 -47.65 48.24
CA TYR A 191 -73.79 -47.90 46.82
C TYR A 191 -75.11 -48.32 46.16
N TRP A 192 -75.54 -47.58 45.13
CA TRP A 192 -76.74 -47.89 44.36
C TRP A 192 -76.42 -48.77 43.16
N GLY A 193 -75.29 -48.51 42.50
CA GLY A 193 -74.88 -49.16 41.27
C GLY A 193 -74.02 -48.24 40.42
N ASN A 194 -73.99 -48.47 39.11
CA ASN A 194 -73.15 -47.72 38.19
C ASN A 194 -73.94 -47.17 37.00
N VAL A 195 -73.60 -45.95 36.58
CA VAL A 195 -74.00 -45.40 35.28
C VAL A 195 -72.83 -45.58 34.32
N SER A 196 -73.07 -46.17 33.15
CA SER A 196 -72.02 -46.43 32.16
C SER A 196 -72.33 -45.69 30.87
N ILE A 197 -71.34 -44.98 30.32
CA ILE A 197 -71.39 -44.43 28.97
C ILE A 197 -70.43 -45.20 28.10
N VAL A 198 -70.89 -45.58 26.92
CA VAL A 198 -70.07 -46.19 25.88
C VAL A 198 -69.93 -45.22 24.73
N ALA A 199 -68.71 -44.80 24.44
CA ALA A 199 -68.38 -43.85 23.38
C ALA A 199 -67.47 -44.51 22.33
N ASP A 200 -67.73 -44.28 21.05
CA ASP A 200 -66.88 -44.70 19.93
C ASP A 200 -65.56 -43.93 20.00
N ILE A 201 -64.46 -44.67 20.21
CA ILE A 201 -63.16 -44.05 20.42
C ILE A 201 -62.63 -43.38 19.16
N ASP A 202 -62.85 -43.97 18.00
CA ASP A 202 -62.29 -43.49 16.73
C ASP A 202 -62.96 -42.16 16.36
N ARG A 203 -64.29 -42.07 16.52
CA ARG A 203 -65.04 -40.82 16.32
C ARG A 203 -64.68 -39.74 17.34
N LEU A 204 -64.46 -40.12 18.60
CA LEU A 204 -64.03 -39.19 19.66
C LEU A 204 -62.65 -38.61 19.33
N LEU A 205 -61.68 -39.45 18.96
CA LEU A 205 -60.34 -39.01 18.57
C LEU A 205 -60.39 -38.09 17.34
N TRP A 206 -61.23 -38.41 16.34
CA TRP A 206 -61.43 -37.54 15.17
C TRP A 206 -62.04 -36.19 15.51
N ALA A 207 -62.99 -36.15 16.46
CA ALA A 207 -63.59 -34.92 16.97
C ALA A 207 -62.59 -34.07 17.76
N ALA A 208 -61.62 -34.70 18.43
CA ALA A 208 -60.49 -34.05 19.09
C ALA A 208 -59.39 -33.57 18.11
N GLY A 209 -59.53 -33.87 16.81
CA GLY A 209 -58.58 -33.47 15.77
C GLY A 209 -57.42 -34.44 15.54
N LEU A 210 -57.39 -35.61 16.22
CA LEU A 210 -56.45 -36.66 15.89
C LEU A 210 -56.89 -37.33 14.59
N ARG A 211 -56.16 -37.08 13.50
CA ARG A 211 -56.46 -37.64 12.19
C ARG A 211 -55.19 -38.17 11.51
N PRO A 212 -55.30 -39.10 10.55
CA PRO A 212 -54.12 -39.60 9.83
C PRO A 212 -53.40 -38.55 8.97
N ASP A 213 -54.09 -37.47 8.58
CA ASP A 213 -53.61 -36.43 7.65
C ASP A 213 -52.96 -35.22 8.34
N MET A 214 -52.59 -35.35 9.61
CA MET A 214 -51.93 -34.28 10.35
C MET A 214 -50.53 -33.96 9.79
N ASP A 215 -50.12 -32.70 9.92
CA ASP A 215 -48.81 -32.22 9.49
C ASP A 215 -47.65 -32.61 10.43
N PHE A 216 -47.98 -33.30 11.53
CA PHE A 216 -47.05 -33.92 12.46
C PHE A 216 -47.61 -35.28 12.92
N GLN A 217 -46.73 -36.16 13.36
CA GLN A 217 -47.11 -37.46 13.88
C GLN A 217 -47.50 -37.34 15.36
N VAL A 218 -48.55 -38.06 15.76
CA VAL A 218 -49.04 -38.13 17.14
C VAL A 218 -49.33 -39.57 17.51
N ALA A 219 -48.95 -39.96 18.73
CA ALA A 219 -49.33 -41.22 19.31
C ALA A 219 -49.86 -41.05 20.73
N VAL A 220 -50.84 -41.86 21.10
CA VAL A 220 -51.49 -41.88 22.41
C VAL A 220 -51.48 -43.30 22.95
N ARG A 221 -51.06 -43.46 24.21
CA ARG A 221 -51.11 -44.71 24.96
C ARG A 221 -51.65 -44.48 26.36
N GLY A 222 -52.04 -45.55 27.03
CA GLY A 222 -52.54 -45.49 28.40
C GLY A 222 -53.89 -46.16 28.59
N THR A 223 -54.19 -47.21 27.82
CA THR A 223 -55.40 -48.02 28.01
C THR A 223 -55.72 -48.23 29.50
N ASP A 224 -56.98 -48.00 29.86
CA ASP A 224 -57.49 -48.04 31.25
C ASP A 224 -56.87 -46.99 32.21
N GLY A 225 -56.33 -45.89 31.69
CA GLY A 225 -55.73 -44.82 32.49
C GLY A 225 -54.34 -45.13 33.04
N LYS A 226 -53.65 -46.16 32.50
CA LYS A 226 -52.35 -46.64 32.99
C LYS A 226 -51.14 -45.83 32.50
N GLY A 227 -51.36 -44.73 31.78
CA GLY A 227 -50.28 -43.87 31.29
C GLY A 227 -49.25 -44.62 30.46
N ALA A 228 -47.97 -44.55 30.85
CA ALA A 228 -46.86 -45.18 30.16
C ALA A 228 -46.90 -46.73 30.14
N GLU A 229 -47.56 -47.34 31.13
CA GLU A 229 -47.70 -48.80 31.26
C GLU A 229 -48.93 -49.34 30.50
N GLY A 230 -49.79 -48.46 30.01
CA GLY A 230 -50.97 -48.84 29.25
C GLY A 230 -50.66 -49.13 27.78
N ALA A 231 -51.52 -49.93 27.16
CA ALA A 231 -51.41 -50.25 25.74
C ALA A 231 -51.69 -49.02 24.85
N MET A 232 -51.39 -49.20 23.56
CA MET A 232 -51.58 -48.18 22.53
C MET A 232 -53.07 -47.92 22.27
N ILE A 233 -53.39 -46.64 22.13
CA ILE A 233 -54.75 -46.16 21.83
C ILE A 233 -54.80 -45.67 20.37
N TRP A 234 -53.82 -44.87 19.98
CA TRP A 234 -53.73 -44.23 18.66
C TRP A 234 -52.29 -44.01 18.22
N GLY A 235 -52.02 -44.05 16.91
CA GLY A 235 -50.73 -43.69 16.32
C GLY A 235 -49.68 -44.79 16.34
N ASP A 236 -48.46 -44.41 15.93
CA ASP A 236 -47.31 -45.31 15.81
C ASP A 236 -46.64 -45.53 17.19
N PRO A 237 -46.46 -46.79 17.65
CA PRO A 237 -45.76 -47.10 18.89
C PRO A 237 -44.31 -46.57 18.96
N HIS A 238 -43.62 -46.45 17.82
CA HIS A 238 -42.21 -46.04 17.78
C HIS A 238 -41.96 -44.61 18.29
N LEU A 239 -43.00 -43.77 18.32
CA LEU A 239 -42.90 -42.43 18.89
C LEU A 239 -42.63 -42.43 20.41
N PHE A 240 -42.82 -43.56 21.10
CA PHE A 240 -42.59 -43.70 22.54
C PHE A 240 -41.19 -44.24 22.89
N ASP A 241 -40.35 -44.59 21.92
CA ASP A 241 -39.03 -45.18 22.19
C ASP A 241 -38.08 -44.15 22.86
N GLU A 242 -37.96 -42.95 22.30
CA GLU A 242 -37.23 -41.80 22.88
C GLU A 242 -37.98 -40.48 22.64
N PRO A 243 -39.06 -40.21 23.40
CA PRO A 243 -39.93 -39.07 23.13
C PRO A 243 -39.27 -37.75 23.56
N LEU A 244 -38.88 -36.93 22.59
CA LEU A 244 -38.45 -35.54 22.81
C LEU A 244 -39.58 -34.64 23.30
N LEU A 245 -40.83 -35.00 23.00
CA LEU A 245 -42.03 -34.29 23.43
C LEU A 245 -43.07 -35.27 23.95
N SER A 246 -43.45 -35.13 25.21
CA SER A 246 -44.47 -35.93 25.88
C SER A 246 -45.39 -35.03 26.70
N GLN A 247 -46.69 -35.30 26.61
CA GLN A 247 -47.73 -34.64 27.40
C GLN A 247 -48.64 -35.68 28.04
N VAL A 248 -49.20 -35.33 29.19
CA VAL A 248 -50.17 -36.14 29.92
C VAL A 248 -51.56 -35.60 29.62
N VAL A 249 -52.49 -36.50 29.31
CA VAL A 249 -53.93 -36.24 29.15
C VAL A 249 -54.61 -36.83 30.39
N GLU A 250 -55.28 -36.00 31.17
CA GLU A 250 -55.96 -36.47 32.39
C GLU A 250 -57.28 -37.16 32.03
N VAL A 251 -57.48 -38.38 32.52
CA VAL A 251 -58.71 -39.15 32.30
C VAL A 251 -59.27 -39.69 33.61
N PRO A 252 -60.58 -40.00 33.71
CA PRO A 252 -61.14 -40.56 34.93
C PRO A 252 -60.43 -41.86 35.35
N GLY A 253 -59.91 -41.89 36.57
CA GLY A 253 -59.24 -43.05 37.15
C GLY A 253 -57.76 -43.21 36.77
N GLY A 254 -57.16 -42.27 36.03
CA GLY A 254 -55.75 -42.33 35.67
C GLY A 254 -55.33 -41.26 34.67
N HIS A 255 -54.41 -41.58 33.78
CA HIS A 255 -53.94 -40.66 32.76
C HIS A 255 -53.55 -41.40 31.47
N TRP A 256 -53.60 -40.69 30.34
CA TRP A 256 -52.98 -41.13 29.10
C TRP A 256 -51.72 -40.34 28.83
N GLN A 257 -50.84 -40.92 28.04
CA GLN A 257 -49.63 -40.27 27.57
C GLN A 257 -49.75 -40.04 26.06
N MET A 258 -49.43 -38.83 25.63
CA MET A 258 -49.42 -38.44 24.24
C MET A 258 -48.05 -37.88 23.87
N VAL A 259 -47.53 -38.31 22.73
CA VAL A 259 -46.23 -37.89 22.18
C VAL A 259 -46.41 -37.39 20.76
N ALA A 260 -45.52 -36.52 20.32
CA ALA A 260 -45.52 -36.04 18.94
C ALA A 260 -44.12 -35.80 18.39
N ALA A 261 -44.02 -35.94 17.07
CA ALA A 261 -42.81 -35.69 16.29
C ALA A 261 -43.19 -35.12 14.91
N PRO A 262 -42.29 -34.40 14.23
CA PRO A 262 -42.53 -33.98 12.85
C PRO A 262 -42.65 -35.20 11.90
N GLN A 263 -43.37 -35.04 10.78
CA GLN A 263 -43.62 -36.11 9.78
C GLN A 263 -42.36 -36.87 9.30
N GLY A 264 -41.20 -36.20 9.24
CA GLY A 264 -39.93 -36.78 8.81
C GLY A 264 -38.95 -37.12 9.94
N GLY A 265 -39.38 -37.06 11.20
CA GLY A 265 -38.48 -37.12 12.36
C GLY A 265 -37.72 -35.82 12.59
N TRP A 266 -37.06 -35.72 13.74
CA TRP A 266 -36.34 -34.51 14.14
C TRP A 266 -35.14 -34.28 13.21
N PRO A 267 -34.97 -33.06 12.67
CA PRO A 267 -33.89 -32.80 11.73
C PRO A 267 -32.53 -32.91 12.44
N VAL A 268 -31.58 -33.58 11.78
CA VAL A 268 -30.18 -33.61 12.24
C VAL A 268 -29.48 -32.34 11.74
N LEU A 269 -29.51 -31.29 12.56
CA LEU A 269 -28.90 -30.00 12.24
C LEU A 269 -27.37 -30.06 12.40
N GLY A 270 -26.65 -29.93 11.29
CA GLY A 270 -25.20 -29.91 11.26
C GLY A 270 -24.63 -28.49 11.26
N LEU A 271 -23.34 -28.35 11.58
CA LEU A 271 -22.69 -27.03 11.58
C LEU A 271 -22.75 -26.37 10.18
N PHE A 272 -22.55 -27.15 9.13
CA PHE A 272 -22.55 -26.67 7.74
C PHE A 272 -23.95 -26.43 7.16
N THR A 273 -25.02 -26.85 7.85
CA THR A 273 -26.39 -26.53 7.45
C THR A 273 -26.85 -25.19 8.01
N SER A 274 -26.18 -24.65 9.04
CA SER A 274 -26.47 -23.32 9.59
C SER A 274 -26.13 -22.21 8.58
N PRO A 275 -27.11 -21.37 8.18
CA PRO A 275 -26.86 -20.19 7.36
C PRO A 275 -25.94 -19.19 8.06
N LEU A 276 -26.07 -19.03 9.39
CA LEU A 276 -25.23 -18.11 10.17
C LEU A 276 -23.77 -18.57 10.22
N PHE A 277 -23.53 -19.88 10.36
CA PHE A 277 -22.18 -20.45 10.28
C PHE A 277 -21.52 -20.12 8.94
N MET A 278 -22.20 -20.42 7.84
CA MET A 278 -21.68 -20.20 6.49
C MET A 278 -21.40 -18.72 6.24
N PHE A 279 -22.34 -17.84 6.61
CA PHE A 279 -22.15 -16.39 6.51
C PHE A 279 -20.94 -15.92 7.32
N ALA A 280 -20.84 -16.28 8.61
CA ALA A 280 -19.73 -15.89 9.47
C ALA A 280 -18.37 -16.40 8.95
N LEU A 281 -18.33 -17.63 8.41
CA LEU A 281 -17.12 -18.22 7.83
C LEU A 281 -16.67 -17.46 6.58
N THR A 282 -17.61 -17.10 5.69
CA THR A 282 -17.27 -16.30 4.49
C THR A 282 -16.76 -14.91 4.86
N CYS A 283 -17.40 -14.22 5.81
CA CYS A 283 -16.93 -12.92 6.30
C CYS A 283 -15.54 -13.01 6.93
N THR A 284 -15.28 -14.05 7.72
CA THR A 284 -13.95 -14.31 8.31
C THR A 284 -12.88 -14.50 7.23
N GLY A 285 -13.18 -15.29 6.19
CA GLY A 285 -12.28 -15.50 5.07
C GLY A 285 -11.95 -14.21 4.32
N LEU A 286 -12.98 -13.44 3.93
CA LEU A 286 -12.83 -12.15 3.25
C LEU A 286 -12.03 -11.15 4.08
N PHE A 287 -12.32 -11.04 5.37
CA PHE A 287 -11.60 -10.14 6.27
C PHE A 287 -10.13 -10.55 6.43
N SER A 288 -9.84 -11.85 6.54
CA SER A 288 -8.47 -12.36 6.63
C SER A 288 -7.65 -12.06 5.37
N VAL A 289 -8.26 -12.23 4.18
CA VAL A 289 -7.65 -11.86 2.90
C VAL A 289 -7.41 -10.35 2.82
N PHE A 290 -8.39 -9.54 3.21
CA PHE A 290 -8.28 -8.07 3.24
C PHE A 290 -7.12 -7.61 4.13
N VAL A 291 -7.01 -8.16 5.35
CA VAL A 291 -5.91 -7.86 6.27
C VAL A 291 -4.56 -8.29 5.70
N ALA A 292 -4.48 -9.45 5.03
CA ALA A 292 -3.26 -9.90 4.36
C ALA A 292 -2.85 -8.95 3.22
N GLN A 293 -3.81 -8.48 2.41
CA GLN A 293 -3.58 -7.55 1.31
C GLN A 293 -3.11 -6.17 1.81
N LEU A 294 -3.74 -5.63 2.85
CA LEU A 294 -3.29 -4.38 3.50
C LEU A 294 -1.86 -4.49 4.02
N ASN A 295 -1.53 -5.58 4.71
CA ASN A 295 -0.19 -5.82 5.22
C ASN A 295 0.85 -5.96 4.09
N GLY A 296 0.48 -6.58 2.97
CA GLY A 296 1.32 -6.65 1.77
C GLY A 296 1.61 -5.28 1.16
N ASN A 297 0.55 -4.49 0.93
CA ASN A 297 0.65 -3.16 0.35
C ASN A 297 1.47 -2.19 1.21
N GLN A 298 1.30 -2.22 2.53
CA GLN A 298 2.10 -1.38 3.44
C GLN A 298 3.60 -1.69 3.38
N ARG A 299 3.98 -2.96 3.15
CA ARG A 299 5.39 -3.34 3.01
C ARG A 299 5.97 -2.81 1.70
N LEU A 300 5.23 -2.97 0.60
CA LEU A 300 5.62 -2.47 -0.71
C LEU A 300 5.81 -0.95 -0.69
N LEU A 301 4.88 -0.21 -0.09
CA LEU A 301 4.98 1.25 0.06
C LEU A 301 6.22 1.66 0.85
N LYS A 302 6.53 0.98 1.96
CA LYS A 302 7.74 1.28 2.74
C LYS A 302 9.02 1.02 1.95
N GLN A 303 9.04 -0.02 1.12
CA GLN A 303 10.18 -0.32 0.26
C GLN A 303 10.36 0.74 -0.83
N ARG A 304 9.28 1.08 -1.55
CA ARG A 304 9.29 2.16 -2.55
C ARG A 304 9.72 3.51 -1.97
N ASN A 305 9.25 3.85 -0.77
CA ASN A 305 9.64 5.10 -0.13
C ASN A 305 11.13 5.11 0.23
N ARG A 306 11.71 3.97 0.64
CA ARG A 306 13.17 3.87 0.86
C ARG A 306 13.95 4.04 -0.42
N GLU A 307 13.55 3.37 -1.50
CA GLU A 307 14.18 3.49 -2.82
C GLU A 307 14.14 4.95 -3.32
N LEU A 308 12.97 5.59 -3.23
CA LEU A 308 12.79 6.99 -3.61
C LEU A 308 13.70 7.92 -2.79
N ARG A 309 13.76 7.75 -1.46
CA ARG A 309 14.63 8.57 -0.60
C ARG A 309 16.11 8.40 -0.94
N GLN A 310 16.55 7.16 -1.20
CA GLN A 310 17.93 6.90 -1.60
C GLN A 310 18.26 7.54 -2.95
N SER A 311 17.36 7.40 -3.93
CA SER A 311 17.51 8.05 -5.24
C SER A 311 17.55 9.56 -5.12
N GLN A 312 16.69 10.15 -4.28
CA GLN A 312 16.64 11.59 -4.06
C GLN A 312 17.92 12.12 -3.41
N ALA A 313 18.41 11.43 -2.36
CA ALA A 313 19.68 11.79 -1.73
C ALA A 313 20.88 11.69 -2.70
N GLN A 314 20.86 10.70 -3.60
CA GLN A 314 21.90 10.56 -4.62
C GLN A 314 21.83 11.67 -5.68
N LEU A 315 20.62 12.04 -6.12
CA LEU A 315 20.41 13.17 -7.03
C LEU A 315 20.87 14.50 -6.41
N GLU A 316 20.52 14.75 -5.14
CA GLU A 316 20.97 15.95 -4.41
C GLU A 316 22.50 16.01 -4.33
N ARG A 317 23.16 14.87 -4.08
CA ARG A 317 24.62 14.81 -4.04
C ARG A 317 25.24 15.16 -5.40
N LEU A 318 24.70 14.62 -6.50
CA LEU A 318 25.17 14.91 -7.86
C LEU A 318 24.89 16.35 -8.28
N ALA A 319 23.80 16.94 -7.81
CA ALA A 319 23.42 18.32 -8.12
C ALA A 319 24.31 19.38 -7.45
N HIS A 320 24.95 19.05 -6.31
CA HIS A 320 25.62 20.03 -5.46
C HIS A 320 27.11 19.76 -5.17
N TYR A 321 27.63 18.58 -5.49
CA TYR A 321 29.02 18.21 -5.20
C TYR A 321 29.75 17.69 -6.44
N ASP A 322 31.05 17.98 -6.53
CA ASP A 322 31.95 17.43 -7.52
C ASP A 322 32.25 15.95 -7.22
N THR A 323 32.15 15.10 -8.25
CA THR A 323 32.25 13.64 -8.09
C THR A 323 33.68 13.13 -7.88
N ILE A 324 34.69 13.91 -8.27
CA ILE A 324 36.11 13.52 -8.17
C ILE A 324 36.69 13.95 -6.82
N THR A 325 36.46 15.20 -6.42
CA THR A 325 37.04 15.82 -5.22
C THR A 325 36.12 15.80 -4.00
N GLY A 326 34.81 15.60 -4.19
CA GLY A 326 33.81 15.65 -3.13
C GLY A 326 33.51 17.07 -2.61
N LEU A 327 34.11 18.10 -3.21
CA LEU A 327 33.86 19.50 -2.87
C LEU A 327 32.50 19.97 -3.37
N PRO A 328 31.93 21.03 -2.78
CA PRO A 328 30.86 21.81 -3.41
C PRO A 328 31.17 22.10 -4.88
N ASN A 329 30.17 21.96 -5.74
CA ASN A 329 30.26 22.38 -7.13
C ASN A 329 29.88 23.87 -7.28
N ARG A 330 29.99 24.37 -8.52
CA ARG A 330 29.64 25.76 -8.85
C ARG A 330 28.27 26.20 -8.34
N VAL A 331 27.25 25.35 -8.46
CA VAL A 331 25.87 25.67 -8.07
C VAL A 331 25.77 25.89 -6.56
N LEU A 332 26.32 24.97 -5.76
CA LEU A 332 26.30 25.10 -4.30
C LEU A 332 27.15 26.29 -3.84
N PHE A 333 28.30 26.53 -4.47
CA PHE A 333 29.19 27.64 -4.11
C PHE A 333 28.58 29.00 -4.41
N GLN A 334 28.00 29.21 -5.59
CA GLN A 334 27.36 30.49 -5.94
C GLN A 334 26.24 30.85 -4.96
N ARG A 335 25.44 29.86 -4.55
CA ARG A 335 24.42 30.05 -3.52
C ARG A 335 25.03 30.45 -2.17
N GLN A 336 26.05 29.72 -1.70
CA GLN A 336 26.73 30.03 -0.43
C GLN A 336 27.40 31.42 -0.46
N LEU A 337 27.97 31.81 -1.60
CA LEU A 337 28.58 33.12 -1.79
C LEU A 337 27.53 34.24 -1.75
N ALA A 338 26.40 34.08 -2.44
CA ALA A 338 25.31 35.05 -2.40
C ALA A 338 24.73 35.22 -0.98
N GLU A 339 24.55 34.11 -0.24
CA GLU A 339 24.12 34.12 1.16
C GLU A 339 25.13 34.88 2.05
N ALA A 340 26.44 34.66 1.86
CA ALA A 340 27.49 35.32 2.63
C ALA A 340 27.60 36.83 2.33
N ILE A 341 27.42 37.23 1.07
CA ILE A 341 27.40 38.63 0.66
C ILE A 341 26.20 39.36 1.29
N ALA A 342 25.01 38.73 1.27
CA ALA A 342 23.79 39.30 1.85
C ALA A 342 23.89 39.50 3.37
N GLN A 343 24.70 38.70 4.07
CA GLN A 343 24.99 38.86 5.49
C GLN A 343 25.92 40.06 5.79
N GLY A 344 26.46 40.75 4.77
CA GLY A 344 27.30 41.93 4.93
C GLY A 344 28.72 41.64 5.41
N HIS A 345 29.18 40.40 5.30
CA HIS A 345 30.52 40.03 5.72
C HIS A 345 31.57 40.47 4.69
N GLY A 346 32.63 41.12 5.16
CA GLY A 346 33.83 41.35 4.35
C GLY A 346 34.48 40.02 3.99
N LEU A 347 34.48 39.68 2.71
CA LEU A 347 35.00 38.39 2.20
C LEU A 347 35.87 38.60 0.97
N ALA A 348 36.76 37.63 0.74
CA ALA A 348 37.59 37.55 -0.46
C ALA A 348 37.24 36.29 -1.25
N VAL A 349 37.04 36.46 -2.56
CA VAL A 349 36.86 35.36 -3.52
C VAL A 349 38.18 35.17 -4.25
N LEU A 350 38.73 33.96 -4.17
CA LEU A 350 39.97 33.60 -4.85
C LEU A 350 39.64 32.59 -5.93
N MET A 351 40.10 32.84 -7.15
CA MET A 351 40.12 31.88 -8.24
C MET A 351 41.52 31.30 -8.35
N LEU A 352 41.65 29.98 -8.32
CA LEU A 352 42.91 29.25 -8.45
C LEU A 352 42.82 28.30 -9.63
N ASP A 353 43.84 28.31 -10.47
CA ASP A 353 44.05 27.31 -11.51
C ASP A 353 45.40 26.63 -11.31
N ILE A 354 45.42 25.29 -11.45
CA ILE A 354 46.64 24.51 -11.34
C ILE A 354 47.41 24.60 -12.66
N ASP A 355 48.54 25.29 -12.62
CA ASP A 355 49.39 25.49 -13.79
C ASP A 355 49.90 24.15 -14.33
N GLY A 356 49.70 23.90 -15.62
CA GLY A 356 50.23 22.72 -16.29
C GLY A 356 49.46 21.42 -16.01
N PHE A 357 48.28 21.48 -15.39
CA PHE A 357 47.44 20.29 -15.16
C PHE A 357 47.16 19.49 -16.43
N LYS A 358 46.94 20.18 -17.57
CA LYS A 358 46.79 19.52 -18.87
C LYS A 358 48.01 18.67 -19.24
N GLN A 359 49.23 19.14 -18.96
CA GLN A 359 50.46 18.37 -19.24
C GLN A 359 50.54 17.13 -18.35
N VAL A 360 50.08 17.21 -17.11
CA VAL A 360 49.98 16.04 -16.21
C VAL A 360 49.01 15.01 -16.80
N ASN A 361 47.82 15.43 -17.24
CA ASN A 361 46.85 14.54 -17.89
C ASN A 361 47.39 13.92 -19.18
N ASP A 362 48.02 14.73 -20.03
CA ASP A 362 48.55 14.28 -21.32
C ASP A 362 49.75 13.31 -21.14
N SER A 363 50.51 13.45 -20.04
CA SER A 363 51.72 12.63 -19.79
C SER A 363 51.46 11.39 -18.93
N LEU A 364 50.56 11.47 -17.94
CA LEU A 364 50.34 10.43 -16.93
C LEU A 364 48.92 9.84 -16.96
N GLY A 365 48.03 10.39 -17.79
CA GLY A 365 46.64 9.96 -17.94
C GLY A 365 45.68 10.60 -16.93
N HIS A 366 44.40 10.66 -17.31
CA HIS A 366 43.32 11.25 -16.51
C HIS A 366 43.22 10.71 -15.07
N PRO A 367 43.38 9.40 -14.78
CA PRO A 367 43.31 8.91 -13.40
C PRO A 367 44.37 9.54 -12.47
N MET A 368 45.55 9.89 -13.02
CA MET A 368 46.59 10.56 -12.25
C MET A 368 46.30 12.05 -12.06
N GLY A 369 45.65 12.69 -13.02
CA GLY A 369 45.09 14.03 -12.84
C GLY A 369 44.02 14.07 -11.76
N ASP A 370 43.10 13.10 -11.73
CA ASP A 370 42.07 13.00 -10.70
C ASP A 370 42.70 12.80 -9.31
N LEU A 371 43.73 11.96 -9.20
CA LEU A 371 44.49 11.78 -7.95
C LEU A 371 45.19 13.08 -7.52
N LEU A 372 45.77 13.84 -8.47
CA LEU A 372 46.36 15.15 -8.19
C LEU A 372 45.30 16.09 -7.62
N LEU A 373 44.11 16.17 -8.22
CA LEU A 373 43.02 17.02 -7.76
C LEU A 373 42.52 16.63 -6.36
N GLN A 374 42.42 15.33 -6.07
CA GLN A 374 42.06 14.83 -4.75
C GLN A 374 43.11 15.19 -3.69
N GLN A 375 44.40 15.00 -4.00
CA GLN A 375 45.49 15.37 -3.09
C GLN A 375 45.58 16.89 -2.90
N ALA A 376 45.42 17.68 -3.96
CA ALA A 376 45.40 19.14 -3.90
C ALA A 376 44.23 19.62 -3.02
N THR A 377 43.05 19.03 -3.20
CA THR A 377 41.87 19.27 -2.35
C THR A 377 42.17 19.01 -0.88
N ALA A 378 42.76 17.86 -0.56
CA ALA A 378 43.11 17.51 0.82
C ALA A 378 44.11 18.50 1.43
N ARG A 379 45.11 18.95 0.66
CA ARG A 379 46.07 19.98 1.10
C ARG A 379 45.40 21.33 1.30
N PHE A 380 44.54 21.74 0.38
CA PHE A 380 43.80 23.00 0.50
C PHE A 380 42.94 23.02 1.77
N LEU A 381 42.20 21.95 2.05
CA LEU A 381 41.36 21.86 3.25
C LEU A 381 42.16 21.97 4.57
N GLN A 382 43.45 21.62 4.58
CA GLN A 382 44.31 21.78 5.75
C GLN A 382 44.73 23.24 6.00
N GLU A 383 44.73 24.08 4.97
CA GLU A 383 45.13 25.49 5.05
C GLU A 383 43.92 26.43 5.27
N LEU A 384 42.70 25.88 5.26
CA LEU A 384 41.45 26.63 5.41
C LEU A 384 40.94 26.61 6.86
N HIS A 385 40.41 27.75 7.30
CA HIS A 385 39.74 27.84 8.59
C HIS A 385 38.29 27.33 8.49
N SER A 386 37.64 27.09 9.62
CA SER A 386 36.26 26.58 9.68
C SER A 386 35.21 27.48 9.00
N ALA A 387 35.49 28.78 8.90
CA ALA A 387 34.62 29.76 8.24
C ALA A 387 34.82 29.82 6.72
N ASP A 388 35.96 29.32 6.22
CA ASP A 388 36.29 29.37 4.81
C ASP A 388 35.51 28.30 4.01
N ARG A 389 35.31 28.54 2.72
CA ARG A 389 34.67 27.58 1.80
C ARG A 389 35.54 27.34 0.58
N LEU A 390 35.53 26.10 0.10
CA LEU A 390 36.26 25.64 -1.07
C LEU A 390 35.29 24.97 -2.02
N CYS A 391 35.42 25.28 -3.30
CA CYS A 391 34.63 24.73 -4.40
C CYS A 391 35.55 24.35 -5.55
N ARG A 392 35.20 23.31 -6.29
CA ARG A 392 35.78 23.04 -7.62
C ARG A 392 34.77 23.42 -8.68
N LEU A 393 35.15 24.34 -9.57
CA LEU A 393 34.26 24.76 -10.68
C LEU A 393 34.23 23.75 -11.81
N GLY A 394 35.38 23.12 -12.07
CA GLY A 394 35.57 22.14 -13.13
C GLY A 394 37.04 22.10 -13.55
N GLY A 395 37.49 20.99 -14.16
CA GLY A 395 38.88 20.86 -14.59
C GLY A 395 39.88 21.04 -13.44
N ASP A 396 40.79 21.98 -13.60
CA ASP A 396 41.86 22.40 -12.68
C ASP A 396 41.51 23.65 -11.86
N GLU A 397 40.27 24.14 -11.94
CA GLU A 397 39.84 25.40 -11.33
C GLU A 397 39.18 25.20 -9.96
N PHE A 398 39.72 25.89 -8.96
CA PHE A 398 39.22 25.94 -7.60
C PHE A 398 38.85 27.36 -7.21
N VAL A 399 37.76 27.50 -6.46
CA VAL A 399 37.34 28.78 -5.88
C VAL A 399 37.34 28.68 -4.38
N PHE A 400 37.88 29.71 -3.74
CA PHE A 400 37.86 29.87 -2.30
C PHE A 400 37.06 31.11 -1.93
N MET A 401 36.27 30.98 -0.87
CA MET A 401 35.66 32.11 -0.17
C MET A 401 36.30 32.18 1.20
N LEU A 402 37.11 33.21 1.40
CA LEU A 402 37.86 33.44 2.64
C LEU A 402 37.28 34.62 3.40
N GLN A 403 37.20 34.49 4.72
CA GLN A 403 36.81 35.58 5.62
C GLN A 403 38.02 36.09 6.40
N GLY A 404 38.17 37.41 6.52
CA GLY A 404 39.23 38.01 7.34
C GLY A 404 39.82 39.30 6.78
N SER A 405 40.76 39.87 7.54
CA SER A 405 41.50 41.07 7.13
C SER A 405 42.37 40.83 5.90
N GLN A 406 42.73 41.91 5.19
CA GLN A 406 43.58 41.83 4.00
C GLN A 406 44.91 41.11 4.26
N GLY A 407 45.55 41.35 5.41
CA GLY A 407 46.80 40.67 5.79
C GLY A 407 46.61 39.17 5.99
N GLN A 408 45.53 38.75 6.65
CA GLN A 408 45.22 37.33 6.87
C GLN A 408 44.97 36.59 5.56
N VAL A 409 44.14 37.17 4.68
CA VAL A 409 43.87 36.59 3.35
C VAL A 409 45.14 36.45 2.52
N ASN A 410 46.04 37.44 2.55
CA ASN A 410 47.30 37.38 1.82
C ASN A 410 48.24 36.26 2.34
N LEU A 411 48.30 36.05 3.66
CA LEU A 411 49.07 34.94 4.25
C LEU A 411 48.50 33.58 3.85
N GLN A 412 47.17 33.43 3.83
CA GLN A 412 46.51 32.20 3.36
C GLN A 412 46.77 31.95 1.87
N ILE A 413 46.72 32.97 1.01
CA ILE A 413 47.05 32.84 -0.41
C ILE A 413 48.47 32.29 -0.59
N GLN A 414 49.45 32.82 0.17
CA GLN A 414 50.82 32.32 0.12
C GLN A 414 50.94 30.89 0.64
N ALA A 415 50.14 30.50 1.64
CA ALA A 415 50.09 29.11 2.11
C ALA A 415 49.53 28.16 1.03
N LEU A 416 48.45 28.55 0.35
CA LEU A 416 47.86 27.79 -0.76
C LEU A 416 48.84 27.61 -1.94
N LEU A 417 49.59 28.65 -2.31
CA LEU A 417 50.62 28.51 -3.35
C LEU A 417 51.76 27.59 -2.91
N ARG A 418 52.22 27.72 -1.67
CA ARG A 418 53.29 26.85 -1.12
C ARG A 418 52.85 25.39 -1.00
N CYS A 419 51.57 25.11 -0.77
CA CYS A 419 51.08 23.73 -0.66
C CYS A 419 51.06 23.00 -2.01
N LEU A 420 50.84 23.73 -3.12
CA LEU A 420 50.97 23.22 -4.48
C LEU A 420 52.43 22.94 -4.87
N GLN A 421 53.37 23.75 -4.40
CA GLN A 421 54.80 23.59 -4.70
C GLN A 421 55.46 22.37 -4.04
N ARG A 422 54.76 21.64 -3.16
CA ARG A 422 55.23 20.37 -2.61
C ARG A 422 54.98 19.24 -3.62
N PRO A 423 55.93 18.32 -3.86
CA PRO A 423 55.73 17.20 -4.78
C PRO A 423 54.45 16.41 -4.49
N PHE A 424 53.67 16.10 -5.52
CA PHE A 424 52.52 15.18 -5.46
C PHE A 424 52.99 13.77 -5.79
N ASP A 425 52.69 12.80 -4.93
CA ASP A 425 52.97 11.39 -5.20
C ASP A 425 51.81 10.79 -5.99
N LEU A 426 52.03 10.65 -7.29
CA LEU A 426 51.06 10.15 -8.25
C LEU A 426 51.36 8.69 -8.58
N ASN A 427 51.20 7.81 -7.58
CA ASN A 427 51.51 6.37 -7.65
C ASN A 427 52.97 6.08 -8.06
N GLY A 428 53.94 6.71 -7.37
CA GLY A 428 55.37 6.51 -7.60
C GLY A 428 56.00 7.51 -8.58
N ASN A 429 55.21 8.38 -9.21
CA ASN A 429 55.69 9.51 -10.00
C ASN A 429 55.54 10.81 -9.20
N ALA A 430 56.64 11.52 -8.97
CA ALA A 430 56.61 12.83 -8.34
C ALA A 430 56.23 13.91 -9.37
N ALA A 431 55.05 14.52 -9.22
CA ALA A 431 54.62 15.67 -10.02
C ALA A 431 54.83 16.97 -9.25
N LEU A 432 55.47 17.94 -9.89
CA LEU A 432 55.61 19.30 -9.37
C LEU A 432 54.68 20.21 -10.18
N VAL A 433 53.71 20.82 -9.50
CA VAL A 433 52.78 21.78 -10.11
C VAL A 433 52.81 23.10 -9.35
N THR A 434 52.42 24.17 -10.03
CA THR A 434 52.23 25.49 -9.41
C THR A 434 50.78 25.92 -9.57
N GLY A 435 50.42 27.05 -8.97
CA GLY A 435 49.09 27.62 -9.14
C GLY A 435 49.15 29.10 -9.50
N SER A 436 48.20 29.54 -10.30
CA SER A 436 47.94 30.95 -10.54
C SER A 436 46.67 31.35 -9.81
N ILE A 437 46.73 32.43 -9.02
CA ILE A 437 45.59 32.87 -8.17
C ILE A 437 45.16 34.29 -8.50
N GLY A 438 43.88 34.51 -8.70
CA GLY A 438 43.25 35.83 -8.79
C GLY A 438 42.38 36.12 -7.59
N VAL A 439 42.38 37.38 -7.12
CA VAL A 439 41.67 37.75 -5.88
C VAL A 439 40.72 38.92 -6.10
N ALA A 440 39.44 38.71 -5.83
CA ALA A 440 38.42 39.77 -5.73
C ALA A 440 37.94 39.93 -4.28
N ARG A 441 37.56 41.14 -3.87
CA ARG A 441 37.15 41.45 -2.50
C ARG A 441 35.76 42.05 -2.50
N CYS A 442 34.91 41.61 -1.58
CA CYS A 442 33.60 42.20 -1.35
C CYS A 442 33.70 43.18 -0.16
N PRO A 443 33.18 44.41 -0.25
CA PRO A 443 32.43 44.99 -1.39
C PRO A 443 33.30 45.69 -2.46
N GLN A 444 34.60 45.86 -2.21
CA GLN A 444 35.49 46.72 -3.02
C GLN A 444 35.50 46.42 -4.53
N HIS A 445 35.43 45.16 -4.91
CA HIS A 445 35.50 44.66 -6.28
C HIS A 445 34.15 44.06 -6.73
N GLY A 446 33.05 44.35 -6.05
CA GLY A 446 31.72 43.85 -6.41
C GLY A 446 30.88 43.45 -5.20
N GLU A 447 29.56 43.56 -5.36
CA GLU A 447 28.55 43.23 -4.35
C GLU A 447 27.62 42.09 -4.79
N ASP A 448 27.95 41.42 -5.89
CA ASP A 448 27.24 40.25 -6.39
C ASP A 448 28.23 39.11 -6.69
N ALA A 449 27.73 37.87 -6.56
CA ALA A 449 28.56 36.67 -6.69
C ALA A 449 29.19 36.54 -8.09
N ASP A 450 28.48 36.91 -9.15
CA ASP A 450 28.95 36.76 -10.53
C ASP A 450 30.03 37.79 -10.87
N SER A 451 29.89 39.04 -10.44
CA SER A 451 30.92 40.07 -10.57
C SER A 451 32.20 39.71 -9.81
N LEU A 452 32.08 39.21 -8.58
CA LEU A 452 33.24 38.80 -7.79
C LEU A 452 33.99 37.63 -8.42
N LEU A 453 33.26 36.61 -8.89
CA LEU A 453 33.84 35.47 -9.61
C LEU A 453 34.52 35.91 -10.91
N ARG A 454 33.87 36.78 -11.69
CA ARG A 454 34.42 37.32 -12.94
C ARG A 454 35.69 38.15 -12.70
N HIS A 455 35.70 39.00 -11.68
CA HIS A 455 36.88 39.81 -11.35
C HIS A 455 38.03 38.95 -10.80
N ALA A 456 37.73 37.92 -10.00
CA ALA A 456 38.73 36.96 -9.55
C ALA A 456 39.33 36.18 -10.73
N ASP A 457 38.51 35.75 -11.69
CA ASP A 457 38.97 35.08 -12.91
C ASP A 457 39.87 35.99 -13.77
N THR A 458 39.47 37.23 -14.03
CA THR A 458 40.30 38.22 -14.74
C THR A 458 41.67 38.41 -14.07
N ALA A 459 41.70 38.50 -12.74
CA ALA A 459 42.94 38.65 -11.99
C ALA A 459 43.81 37.38 -12.05
N MET A 460 43.20 36.20 -12.05
CA MET A 460 43.89 34.92 -12.18
C MET A 460 44.52 34.78 -13.57
N TYR A 461 43.77 35.17 -14.60
CA TYR A 461 44.27 35.20 -15.97
C TYR A 461 45.49 36.13 -16.10
N ALA A 462 45.43 37.32 -15.50
CA ALA A 462 46.59 38.23 -15.44
C ALA A 462 47.79 37.61 -14.70
N ALA A 463 47.57 36.80 -13.66
CA ALA A 463 48.63 36.05 -12.99
C ALA A 463 49.26 34.98 -13.90
N LYS A 464 48.46 34.28 -14.72
CA LYS A 464 48.96 33.31 -15.71
C LYS A 464 49.84 33.97 -16.76
N GLU A 465 49.46 35.15 -17.25
CA GLU A 465 50.25 35.88 -18.26
C GLU A 465 51.52 36.50 -17.68
N GLY A 466 51.48 36.90 -16.40
CA GLY A 466 52.60 37.48 -15.68
C GLY A 466 53.72 36.50 -15.29
N GLY A 467 53.70 35.26 -15.80
CA GLY A 467 54.74 34.26 -15.56
C GLY A 467 54.30 33.02 -14.77
N ARG A 468 53.01 32.90 -14.40
CA ARG A 468 52.44 31.81 -13.58
C ARG A 468 53.03 31.74 -12.16
N ASN A 469 52.59 30.77 -11.34
CA ASN A 469 53.05 30.58 -9.96
C ASN A 469 53.00 31.86 -9.09
N ALA A 470 51.94 32.64 -9.26
CA ALA A 470 51.80 33.94 -8.62
C ALA A 470 50.34 34.22 -8.32
N TRP A 471 50.10 35.20 -7.44
CA TRP A 471 48.77 35.73 -7.21
C TRP A 471 48.68 37.21 -7.60
N ARG A 472 47.51 37.65 -8.04
CA ARG A 472 47.23 39.05 -8.37
C ARG A 472 45.90 39.51 -7.75
N PRO A 473 45.86 40.67 -7.08
CA PRO A 473 44.58 41.30 -6.75
C PRO A 473 43.94 41.88 -8.00
N TYR A 474 42.61 41.85 -8.06
CA TYR A 474 41.87 42.51 -9.13
C TYR A 474 42.13 44.02 -9.15
N GLN A 475 42.34 44.55 -10.35
CA GLN A 475 42.41 45.98 -10.64
C GLN A 475 41.55 46.25 -11.87
N ALA A 476 40.81 47.37 -11.90
CA ALA A 476 39.89 47.69 -13.00
C ALA A 476 40.59 47.71 -14.37
N GLU A 477 41.83 48.21 -14.42
CA GLU A 477 42.70 48.22 -15.61
C GLU A 477 42.91 46.82 -16.23
N MET A 478 42.83 45.75 -15.44
CA MET A 478 42.96 44.38 -15.95
C MET A 478 41.78 43.98 -16.84
N THR A 479 40.56 44.40 -16.47
CA THR A 479 39.36 44.14 -17.28
C THR A 479 39.43 44.91 -18.59
N GLU A 480 39.88 46.17 -18.55
CA GLU A 480 40.05 47.00 -19.75
C GLU A 480 41.08 46.39 -20.69
N ARG A 481 42.24 45.95 -20.18
CA ARG A 481 43.27 45.28 -21.00
C ARG A 481 42.77 43.96 -21.60
N LEU A 482 41.99 43.19 -20.84
CA LEU A 482 41.41 41.94 -21.33
C LEU A 482 40.39 42.21 -22.45
N GLN A 483 39.51 43.21 -22.27
CA GLN A 483 38.55 43.63 -23.29
C GLN A 483 39.26 44.12 -24.57
N GLN A 484 40.26 45.00 -24.43
CA GLN A 484 41.07 45.50 -25.55
C GLN A 484 41.72 44.35 -26.32
N ARG A 485 42.22 43.33 -25.61
CA ARG A 485 42.81 42.15 -26.24
C ARG A 485 41.79 41.27 -26.96
N LEU A 486 40.62 41.03 -26.35
CA LEU A 486 39.56 40.24 -26.99
C LEU A 486 39.02 40.95 -28.24
N GLU A 487 38.87 42.27 -28.16
CA GLU A 487 38.53 43.11 -29.31
C GLU A 487 39.61 43.01 -30.39
N LEU A 488 40.89 43.12 -30.02
CA LEU A 488 41.99 42.94 -30.96
C LEU A 488 41.99 41.55 -31.61
N GLU A 489 41.81 40.47 -30.85
CA GLU A 489 41.76 39.10 -31.41
C GLU A 489 40.57 38.94 -32.37
N ARG A 490 39.40 39.45 -31.99
CA ARG A 490 38.21 39.47 -32.84
C ARG A 490 38.47 40.25 -34.13
N ASN A 491 39.07 41.43 -34.02
CA ASN A 491 39.35 42.31 -35.15
C ASN A 491 40.42 41.70 -36.07
N LEU A 492 41.47 41.08 -35.52
CA LEU A 492 42.48 40.36 -36.31
C LEU A 492 41.89 39.14 -37.03
N ARG A 493 40.97 38.41 -36.38
CA ARG A 493 40.27 37.29 -37.00
C ARG A 493 39.36 37.77 -38.14
N ARG A 494 38.60 38.84 -37.92
CA ARG A 494 37.79 39.50 -38.96
C ARG A 494 38.67 39.95 -40.13
N ALA A 495 39.78 40.64 -39.83
CA ALA A 495 40.72 41.13 -40.83
C ALA A 495 41.31 39.99 -41.69
N LEU A 496 41.54 38.81 -41.09
CA LEU A 496 41.96 37.60 -41.81
C LEU A 496 40.85 36.99 -42.68
N GLU A 497 39.59 37.09 -42.26
CA GLU A 497 38.43 36.56 -43.00
C GLU A 497 38.03 37.48 -44.17
N CYS A 498 38.15 38.80 -43.98
CA CYS A 498 37.78 39.86 -44.90
C CYS A 498 38.93 40.36 -45.80
N ASP A 499 40.10 39.71 -45.76
CA ASP A 499 41.29 40.08 -46.55
C ASP A 499 41.73 41.57 -46.36
N GLU A 500 41.61 42.10 -45.14
CA GLU A 500 41.95 43.50 -44.77
C GLU A 500 43.47 43.73 -44.59
N PHE A 501 44.27 42.68 -44.77
CA PHE A 501 45.73 42.76 -44.70
C PHE A 501 46.35 43.01 -46.07
N GLU A 502 47.22 44.01 -46.14
CA GLU A 502 47.98 44.36 -47.35
C GLU A 502 49.49 44.21 -47.13
N LEU A 503 50.22 43.96 -48.22
CA LEU A 503 51.67 43.79 -48.20
C LEU A 503 52.35 45.01 -48.83
N TRP A 504 53.18 45.67 -48.05
CA TRP A 504 54.04 46.75 -48.50
C TRP A 504 55.46 46.22 -48.72
N TYR A 505 56.24 46.85 -49.60
CA TYR A 505 57.59 46.40 -49.92
C TYR A 505 58.59 47.52 -49.67
N GLN A 506 59.54 47.30 -48.77
CA GLN A 506 60.61 48.26 -48.50
C GLN A 506 61.88 47.83 -49.25
N PRO A 507 62.41 48.65 -50.17
CA PRO A 507 63.61 48.32 -50.93
C PRO A 507 64.85 48.28 -50.03
N LYS A 508 65.68 47.26 -50.23
CA LYS A 508 67.03 47.15 -49.65
C LYS A 508 68.01 47.44 -50.77
N VAL A 509 68.71 48.57 -50.64
CA VAL A 509 69.72 49.03 -51.59
C VAL A 509 71.11 48.79 -51.03
N ASP A 510 72.00 48.26 -51.86
CA ASP A 510 73.41 48.19 -51.55
C ASP A 510 74.01 49.61 -51.56
N LEU A 511 74.63 50.00 -50.43
CA LEU A 511 75.14 51.34 -50.21
C LEU A 511 76.34 51.69 -51.10
N PHE A 512 77.09 50.69 -51.60
CA PHE A 512 78.27 50.92 -52.44
C PHE A 512 77.93 51.04 -53.92
N SER A 513 77.07 50.15 -54.43
CA SER A 513 76.69 50.16 -55.86
C SER A 513 75.45 51.01 -56.16
N GLY A 514 74.68 51.40 -55.13
CA GLY A 514 73.38 52.07 -55.27
C GLY A 514 72.30 51.19 -55.91
N ARG A 515 72.56 49.89 -56.13
CA ARG A 515 71.63 48.97 -56.77
C ARG A 515 70.70 48.31 -55.75
N LEU A 516 69.48 48.00 -56.18
CA LEU A 516 68.50 47.28 -55.39
C LEU A 516 68.92 45.80 -55.26
N GLU A 517 69.16 45.33 -54.03
CA GLU A 517 69.49 43.92 -53.74
C GLU A 517 68.24 43.08 -53.44
N GLY A 518 67.18 43.70 -52.93
CA GLY A 518 65.93 43.00 -52.62
C GLY A 518 64.87 43.89 -52.01
N VAL A 519 63.77 43.28 -51.57
CA VAL A 519 62.68 43.96 -50.87
C VAL A 519 62.30 43.19 -49.61
N GLU A 520 61.99 43.90 -48.54
CA GLU A 520 61.34 43.32 -47.35
C GLU A 520 59.83 43.48 -47.46
N ALA A 521 59.10 42.38 -47.33
CA ALA A 521 57.65 42.38 -47.37
C ALA A 521 57.10 42.66 -45.97
N LEU A 522 56.44 43.80 -45.82
CA LEU A 522 55.91 44.34 -44.58
C LEU A 522 54.40 44.17 -44.57
N LEU A 523 53.90 43.38 -43.62
CA LEU A 523 52.46 43.23 -43.44
C LEU A 523 51.87 44.51 -42.83
N ARG A 524 50.77 44.98 -43.40
CA ARG A 524 49.99 46.14 -42.93
C ARG A 524 48.54 45.74 -42.81
N TRP A 525 47.87 46.24 -41.79
CA TRP A 525 46.44 46.06 -41.62
C TRP A 525 45.75 47.38 -41.96
N ARG A 526 44.83 47.34 -42.92
CA ARG A 526 43.99 48.47 -43.28
C ARG A 526 42.59 48.22 -42.76
N ASP A 527 42.30 48.77 -41.60
CA ASP A 527 40.97 48.70 -41.00
C ASP A 527 40.02 49.67 -41.76
N PRO A 528 38.80 49.23 -42.14
CA PRO A 528 37.86 50.07 -42.89
C PRO A 528 37.44 51.35 -42.16
N ASP A 529 37.39 51.31 -40.83
CA ASP A 529 36.91 52.42 -40.00
C ASP A 529 38.07 53.32 -39.51
N HIS A 530 39.27 52.76 -39.32
CA HIS A 530 40.41 53.44 -38.69
C HIS A 530 41.62 53.68 -39.63
N GLY A 531 41.59 53.16 -40.85
CA GLY A 531 42.69 53.32 -41.81
C GLY A 531 43.87 52.39 -41.54
N LEU A 532 45.10 52.85 -41.83
CA LEU A 532 46.30 52.01 -41.73
C LEU A 532 46.76 51.89 -40.27
N VAL A 533 46.67 50.70 -39.69
CA VAL A 533 47.04 50.44 -38.28
C VAL A 533 48.54 50.17 -38.15
N SER A 534 49.25 50.98 -37.36
CA SER A 534 50.70 50.90 -37.17
C SER A 534 51.13 49.69 -36.32
N PRO A 535 52.24 49.00 -36.64
CA PRO A 535 52.74 47.87 -35.85
C PRO A 535 53.22 48.19 -34.43
N GLY A 536 53.53 49.46 -34.15
CA GLY A 536 54.04 49.92 -32.85
C GLY A 536 53.00 50.58 -31.95
N GLU A 537 51.80 50.87 -32.47
CA GLU A 537 50.71 51.44 -31.68
C GLU A 537 49.83 50.30 -31.16
N SER A 538 50.31 49.63 -30.12
CA SER A 538 49.51 48.70 -29.33
C SER A 538 48.59 49.42 -28.34
N SER A 539 48.07 50.61 -28.69
CA SER A 539 47.09 51.37 -27.88
C SER A 539 45.99 51.88 -28.80
N PRO A 540 44.71 51.56 -28.56
CA PRO A 540 43.63 52.21 -29.28
C PRO A 540 43.46 53.63 -28.72
N TRP A 541 43.18 54.58 -29.62
CA TRP A 541 42.92 56.02 -29.46
C TRP A 541 44.14 56.97 -29.57
N PRO A 542 44.19 57.82 -30.63
CA PRO A 542 45.12 58.94 -30.67
C PRO A 542 44.61 60.10 -29.81
N SER A 543 45.47 60.59 -28.91
CA SER A 543 45.36 61.95 -28.38
C SER A 543 45.74 62.95 -29.49
N ALA A 544 44.75 63.69 -30.01
CA ALA A 544 44.77 64.96 -30.77
C ALA A 544 45.86 65.21 -31.86
N PRO A 545 45.54 65.94 -32.95
CA PRO A 545 46.44 66.07 -34.10
C PRO A 545 47.62 67.01 -33.79
N GLY A 546 48.82 66.44 -33.69
CA GLY A 546 50.08 67.17 -33.56
C GLY A 546 51.15 66.54 -34.43
N SER A 547 51.63 67.31 -35.42
CA SER A 547 52.64 66.96 -36.42
C SER A 547 53.82 66.14 -35.89
N SER A 548 53.99 64.92 -36.42
CA SER A 548 55.33 64.34 -36.63
C SER A 548 55.24 63.24 -37.69
N SER A 549 56.14 63.30 -38.67
CA SER A 549 56.27 62.35 -39.77
C SER A 549 56.54 60.94 -39.22
N PRO A 550 55.78 59.89 -39.61
CA PRO A 550 56.02 58.55 -39.08
C PRO A 550 57.30 57.99 -39.72
N SER A 551 58.32 57.78 -38.89
CA SER A 551 59.54 57.08 -39.27
C SER A 551 59.21 55.62 -39.60
N VAL A 552 59.64 55.17 -40.78
CA VAL A 552 59.37 53.84 -41.34
C VAL A 552 60.28 52.80 -40.68
N SER A 553 59.93 52.32 -39.50
CA SER A 553 60.71 51.24 -38.84
C SER A 553 59.91 50.35 -37.87
N GLY A 554 58.66 50.00 -38.22
CA GLY A 554 57.85 49.02 -37.47
C GLY A 554 57.49 47.78 -38.29
N CYS A 555 57.78 46.59 -37.76
CA CYS A 555 57.31 45.28 -38.25
C CYS A 555 56.40 44.63 -37.20
N TRP A 556 55.28 44.03 -37.62
CA TRP A 556 54.53 43.11 -36.77
C TRP A 556 55.32 41.81 -36.65
N ASN A 557 56.02 41.60 -35.53
CA ASN A 557 56.65 40.32 -35.21
C ASN A 557 55.70 39.49 -34.34
N TRP A 558 55.22 38.37 -34.88
CA TRP A 558 54.42 37.41 -34.13
C TRP A 558 55.33 36.54 -33.24
N PRO A 559 55.10 36.46 -31.91
CA PRO A 559 55.63 35.34 -31.14
C PRO A 559 54.90 34.07 -31.59
N ALA A 560 55.66 32.98 -31.80
CA ALA A 560 55.10 31.68 -32.18
C ALA A 560 54.01 31.27 -31.17
N PRO A 561 52.75 31.12 -31.59
CA PRO A 561 51.69 30.84 -30.65
C PRO A 561 51.75 29.37 -30.20
N SER A 562 51.85 29.17 -28.89
CA SER A 562 51.64 27.87 -28.23
C SER A 562 50.15 27.52 -28.25
N TRP A 563 49.63 27.19 -29.43
CA TRP A 563 48.26 26.71 -29.59
C TRP A 563 48.10 25.33 -28.98
N GLN A 564 47.18 25.20 -28.02
CA GLN A 564 46.70 23.90 -27.55
C GLN A 564 46.12 23.09 -28.73
N PRO A 565 46.34 21.77 -28.79
CA PRO A 565 45.81 20.92 -29.86
C PRO A 565 44.30 20.72 -29.64
N GLY A 566 43.47 21.22 -30.56
CA GLY A 566 42.02 20.98 -30.52
C GLY A 566 41.15 21.87 -31.41
N VAL A 567 41.58 23.07 -31.77
CA VAL A 567 40.81 23.95 -32.67
C VAL A 567 41.18 23.68 -34.13
N ARG A 568 40.17 23.47 -34.98
CA ARG A 568 40.27 23.07 -36.40
C ARG A 568 41.39 23.81 -37.14
N ARG A 569 42.47 23.07 -37.44
CA ARG A 569 43.72 23.53 -38.08
C ARG A 569 43.61 23.97 -39.54
N THR A 570 42.46 23.85 -40.22
CA THR A 570 42.43 23.83 -41.69
C THR A 570 42.12 25.16 -42.38
N ALA A 571 41.31 26.05 -41.79
CA ALA A 571 40.88 27.27 -42.50
C ALA A 571 41.92 28.41 -42.45
N CYS A 572 42.46 28.73 -41.26
CA CYS A 572 43.44 29.82 -41.11
C CYS A 572 44.80 29.47 -41.76
N LEU A 573 45.34 28.27 -41.53
CA LEU A 573 46.62 27.83 -42.15
C LEU A 573 46.55 27.82 -43.69
N GLY A 574 45.37 27.59 -44.28
CA GLY A 574 45.14 27.63 -45.72
C GLY A 574 45.27 29.03 -46.31
N ARG A 575 44.60 30.04 -45.69
CA ARG A 575 44.71 31.45 -46.12
C ARG A 575 46.10 32.02 -45.86
N TRP A 576 46.71 31.73 -44.72
CA TRP A 576 48.10 32.13 -44.42
C TRP A 576 49.11 31.57 -45.43
N ARG A 577 48.98 30.29 -45.80
CA ARG A 577 49.79 29.69 -46.89
C ARG A 577 49.50 30.34 -48.25
N SER A 578 48.26 30.76 -48.51
CA SER A 578 47.89 31.47 -49.75
C SER A 578 48.50 32.88 -49.81
N MET A 579 48.57 33.59 -48.68
CA MET A 579 49.14 34.93 -48.57
C MET A 579 50.68 34.88 -48.68
N TRP A 580 51.31 33.89 -48.03
CA TRP A 580 52.74 33.60 -48.20
C TRP A 580 53.10 33.15 -49.63
N ARG A 581 52.23 32.38 -50.30
CA ARG A 581 52.40 32.05 -51.72
C ARG A 581 52.26 33.29 -52.60
N ARG A 582 51.29 34.17 -52.31
CA ARG A 582 51.16 35.48 -52.98
C ARG A 582 52.43 36.32 -52.82
N CYS A 583 53.00 36.37 -51.62
CA CYS A 583 54.25 37.07 -51.35
C CYS A 583 55.44 36.51 -52.16
N ARG A 584 55.56 35.19 -52.30
CA ARG A 584 56.55 34.55 -53.20
C ARG A 584 56.32 34.82 -54.67
N SER A 585 55.07 34.86 -55.13
CA SER A 585 54.75 35.12 -56.54
C SER A 585 54.88 36.61 -56.89
N SER A 586 54.53 37.54 -56.00
CA SER A 586 54.64 38.98 -56.25
C SER A 586 56.10 39.43 -56.37
N ALA A 587 56.98 38.94 -55.51
CA ALA A 587 58.43 39.21 -55.58
C ALA A 587 59.08 38.69 -56.88
N ALA A 588 58.45 37.72 -57.55
CA ALA A 588 58.90 37.20 -58.85
C ALA A 588 58.26 37.90 -60.06
N THR A 589 57.23 38.75 -59.87
CA THR A 589 56.39 39.22 -60.99
C THR A 589 56.01 40.71 -60.99
N THR A 590 56.53 41.56 -60.12
CA THR A 590 56.34 43.02 -60.24
C THR A 590 57.47 43.68 -61.03
N SER A 591 57.29 43.75 -62.34
CA SER A 591 57.86 44.81 -63.18
C SER A 591 56.81 45.92 -63.27
N PRO A 592 56.97 47.11 -62.64
CA PRO A 592 56.17 48.26 -63.02
C PRO A 592 56.63 48.67 -64.42
N ALA A 593 55.70 48.91 -65.33
CA ALA A 593 56.00 49.43 -66.66
C ALA A 593 56.69 50.80 -66.55
N TRP A 594 58.02 50.81 -66.64
CA TRP A 594 58.81 51.99 -66.95
C TRP A 594 59.11 51.99 -68.46
N PRO A 595 59.10 53.14 -69.14
CA PRO A 595 59.25 53.17 -70.58
C PRO A 595 60.71 52.88 -71.00
N ARG A 596 60.87 51.84 -71.84
CA ARG A 596 62.04 51.40 -72.64
C ARG A 596 63.04 50.41 -71.99
N PRO A 597 63.59 49.48 -72.80
CA PRO A 597 63.96 48.15 -72.32
C PRO A 597 65.46 48.01 -72.05
N TRP A 598 65.80 47.29 -70.98
CA TRP A 598 67.12 46.69 -70.81
C TRP A 598 66.95 45.19 -70.58
N ARG A 599 67.40 44.40 -71.57
CA ARG A 599 67.56 42.95 -71.45
C ARG A 599 68.80 42.68 -70.60
N ALA A 600 68.67 41.90 -69.55
CA ALA A 600 69.77 41.13 -68.98
C ALA A 600 69.26 39.78 -68.46
N THR A 601 70.02 38.77 -68.84
CA THR A 601 69.79 37.33 -68.79
C THR A 601 69.94 36.69 -67.40
N ASN A 602 69.17 35.60 -67.20
CA ASN A 602 69.41 34.42 -66.35
C ASN A 602 70.07 34.61 -64.97
N TYR A 603 69.28 34.49 -63.90
CA TYR A 603 69.75 33.98 -62.61
C TYR A 603 68.71 33.06 -61.95
N ARG A 604 69.14 31.85 -61.59
CA ARG A 604 68.40 30.86 -60.77
C ARG A 604 68.49 31.24 -59.29
N PRO A 605 67.41 31.17 -58.48
CA PRO A 605 67.53 31.33 -57.04
C PRO A 605 67.87 30.01 -56.35
N ALA A 606 68.85 30.07 -55.45
CA ALA A 606 69.28 28.98 -54.57
C ALA A 606 68.16 28.58 -53.59
N CYS A 607 67.88 27.28 -53.52
CA CYS A 607 66.95 26.68 -52.56
C CYS A 607 67.53 26.71 -51.14
N TRP A 608 66.96 27.53 -50.26
CA TRP A 608 67.12 27.37 -48.82
C TRP A 608 66.24 26.20 -48.33
N ARG A 609 66.89 25.10 -47.93
CA ARG A 609 66.28 23.93 -47.27
C ARG A 609 66.01 24.26 -45.80
N TRP A 610 64.77 24.10 -45.34
CA TRP A 610 64.45 24.03 -43.91
C TRP A 610 64.24 22.56 -43.52
N ARG A 611 65.05 22.06 -42.57
CA ARG A 611 64.89 20.75 -41.92
C ARG A 611 63.77 20.86 -40.89
N SER A 612 62.79 19.97 -40.93
CA SER A 612 61.85 19.80 -39.82
C SER A 612 62.49 18.93 -38.72
N PRO A 613 62.30 19.23 -37.43
CA PRO A 613 62.51 18.26 -36.37
C PRO A 613 61.41 17.19 -36.45
N LYS A 614 61.78 15.96 -36.12
CA LYS A 614 60.93 14.77 -36.12
C LYS A 614 59.85 14.87 -35.02
N ALA A 615 58.75 14.17 -35.31
CA ALA A 615 57.60 13.93 -34.46
C ALA A 615 57.95 13.38 -33.06
N CYS A 616 57.24 13.90 -32.05
CA CYS A 616 56.48 13.17 -31.04
C CYS A 616 55.29 14.05 -30.64
#